data_AF-A0A7X7KFM9-F1
#
_entry.id   AF-A0A7X7KFM9-F1
#
_cell.length_a   1.000
_cell.length_b   1.000
_cell.length_c   1.000
_cell.angle_alpha   90.00
_cell.angle_beta   90.00
_cell.angle_gamma   90.00
#
_symmetry.space_group_name_H-M   'P 1'
#
loop_
_entity.id
_entity.type
_entity.pdbx_description
1 polymer ?
#
loop_
_entity_poly.entity_id
_entity_poly.type
_entity_poly.pdbx_seq_one_letter_code
_entity_poly.pdbx_strand_id
1 'polypeptide(L)'
;MKKYLLTMLVVAMLLGLANPLAAQNEMKPVLTISFSGYDELMSSIAMFGRLGGNPDLDKGMDFMLQMATQGRGLTGVDKSQPWGGTFMADEQDQLKFYCFVPVTELKQVVETGQAIQAIRDVELDGDVYKIQAGEQTLYARQIGKWAFICQDKETLSQVIDDPLKLLGEMPKNYALAFRASAKNAPQSLRDQLLAQIRAGFELGMARTPGETDEQYEFRTTAAKQSLEQLTTLFKETDEVMLGLKVDQSRNACYLDFELIALEGTKLAEQ
;
A
#
# COMPACT_ATOMS: atom_id res chain seq x y z
N MET A 1 13.53 13.66 9.95
CA MET A 1 12.35 14.15 9.21
C MET A 1 12.48 14.02 7.69
N LYS A 2 13.62 14.36 7.07
CA LYS A 2 13.89 14.11 5.63
C LYS A 2 13.74 12.66 5.16
N LYS A 3 13.89 11.68 6.05
CA LYS A 3 13.70 10.26 5.71
C LYS A 3 12.22 9.89 5.54
N TYR A 4 11.29 10.47 6.31
CA TYR A 4 9.92 9.95 6.48
C TYR A 4 8.99 10.17 5.26
N LEU A 5 9.16 11.27 4.52
CA LEU A 5 8.36 11.51 3.31
C LEU A 5 8.77 10.61 2.15
N LEU A 6 10.08 10.40 1.99
CA LEU A 6 10.61 9.42 1.04
C LEU A 6 10.29 7.99 1.53
N THR A 7 10.19 7.76 2.84
CA THR A 7 9.76 6.45 3.37
C THR A 7 8.30 6.15 3.08
N MET A 8 7.39 7.12 2.93
CA MET A 8 6.02 6.78 2.50
C MET A 8 5.95 6.32 1.04
N LEU A 9 6.73 6.95 0.14
CA LEU A 9 6.84 6.48 -1.25
C LEU A 9 7.58 5.13 -1.33
N VAL A 10 8.53 4.90 -0.41
CA VAL A 10 9.37 3.69 -0.34
C VAL A 10 8.72 2.54 0.47
N VAL A 11 7.80 2.81 1.40
CA VAL A 11 7.07 1.77 2.17
C VAL A 11 6.03 1.07 1.28
N ALA A 12 5.51 1.76 0.25
CA ALA A 12 4.76 1.11 -0.82
C ALA A 12 5.65 0.24 -1.74
N MET A 13 6.98 0.47 -1.78
CA MET A 13 7.95 -0.30 -2.58
C MET A 13 8.67 -1.43 -1.81
N LEU A 14 8.67 -1.43 -0.46
CA LEU A 14 9.54 -2.30 0.35
C LEU A 14 8.91 -3.58 0.92
N LEU A 15 7.64 -3.92 0.62
CA LEU A 15 7.12 -5.25 0.94
C LEU A 15 7.37 -6.22 -0.23
N GLY A 16 8.66 -6.47 -0.50
CA GLY A 16 9.14 -7.49 -1.41
C GLY A 16 9.64 -8.71 -0.66
N LEU A 17 8.76 -9.67 -0.38
CA LEU A 17 9.14 -11.05 -0.08
C LEU A 17 8.21 -11.99 -0.86
N ALA A 18 8.57 -12.30 -2.11
CA ALA A 18 8.28 -13.56 -2.79
C ALA A 18 9.06 -13.60 -4.12
N ASN A 19 9.71 -14.73 -4.41
CA ASN A 19 10.30 -15.03 -5.71
C ASN A 19 9.19 -15.40 -6.71
N PRO A 20 9.27 -15.01 -8.00
CA PRO A 20 8.30 -15.49 -8.99
C PRO A 20 8.69 -16.86 -9.55
N LEU A 21 7.70 -17.74 -9.68
CA LEU A 21 7.67 -18.85 -10.65
C LEU A 21 6.46 -18.61 -11.55
N ALA A 22 6.67 -18.68 -12.86
CA ALA A 22 5.78 -18.17 -13.90
C ALA A 22 4.53 -19.03 -14.15
N ALA A 23 3.40 -18.37 -14.46
CA ALA A 23 2.46 -18.73 -15.53
C ALA A 23 1.41 -17.62 -15.79
N GLN A 24 0.93 -17.56 -17.03
CA GLN A 24 -0.23 -16.77 -17.48
C GLN A 24 -1.49 -17.17 -16.72
N ASN A 25 -2.02 -16.28 -15.86
CA ASN A 25 -3.09 -16.63 -14.94
C ASN A 25 -3.98 -15.42 -14.63
N GLU A 26 -5.26 -15.67 -14.34
CA GLU A 26 -6.24 -14.66 -13.98
C GLU A 26 -5.88 -14.05 -12.60
N MET A 27 -5.21 -12.90 -12.59
CA MET A 27 -4.67 -12.29 -11.37
C MET A 27 -5.78 -11.67 -10.50
N LYS A 28 -5.83 -12.05 -9.21
CA LYS A 28 -6.82 -11.53 -8.27
C LYS A 28 -6.19 -10.59 -7.26
N PRO A 29 -6.74 -9.38 -7.03
CA PRO A 29 -6.18 -8.42 -6.09
C PRO A 29 -6.30 -8.94 -4.65
N VAL A 30 -5.17 -8.99 -3.95
CA VAL A 30 -5.04 -9.38 -2.54
C VAL A 30 -5.01 -8.14 -1.66
N LEU A 31 -4.24 -7.13 -2.05
CA LEU A 31 -4.14 -5.85 -1.35
C LEU A 31 -4.05 -4.75 -2.39
N THR A 32 -4.99 -3.81 -2.35
CA THR A 32 -4.99 -2.61 -3.18
C THR A 32 -4.74 -1.39 -2.30
N ILE A 33 -3.86 -0.52 -2.79
CA ILE A 33 -3.48 0.73 -2.14
C ILE A 33 -3.90 1.86 -3.08
N SER A 34 -4.61 2.84 -2.53
CA SER A 34 -5.12 4.00 -3.25
C SER A 34 -4.62 5.28 -2.60
N PHE A 35 -4.15 6.22 -3.41
CA PHE A 35 -3.77 7.55 -2.99
C PHE A 35 -4.45 8.57 -3.88
N SER A 36 -5.17 9.52 -3.29
CA SER A 36 -6.00 10.51 -4.02
C SER A 36 -5.25 11.39 -5.01
N GLY A 37 -3.94 11.58 -4.81
CA GLY A 37 -3.08 12.37 -5.71
C GLY A 37 -2.24 13.39 -4.94
N TYR A 38 -1.27 13.97 -5.64
CA TYR A 38 -0.32 14.91 -5.02
C TYR A 38 -0.99 16.24 -4.67
N ASP A 39 -1.83 16.77 -5.57
CA ASP A 39 -2.47 18.07 -5.34
C ASP A 39 -3.41 18.02 -4.12
N GLU A 40 -4.15 16.92 -3.94
CA GLU A 40 -5.04 16.71 -2.79
C GLU A 40 -4.25 16.59 -1.47
N LEU A 41 -3.10 15.91 -1.50
CA LEU A 41 -2.18 15.85 -0.36
C LEU A 41 -1.67 17.24 0.03
N MET A 42 -1.21 18.03 -0.95
CA MET A 42 -0.70 19.38 -0.68
C MET A 42 -1.81 20.29 -0.15
N SER A 43 -3.01 20.17 -0.68
CA SER A 43 -4.19 20.88 -0.18
C SER A 43 -4.52 20.51 1.27
N SER A 44 -4.45 19.22 1.60
CA SER A 44 -4.60 18.70 2.97
C SER A 44 -3.50 19.24 3.91
N ILE A 45 -2.24 19.25 3.48
CA ILE A 45 -1.13 19.81 4.25
C ILE A 45 -1.34 21.30 4.51
N ALA A 46 -1.81 22.06 3.52
CA ALA A 46 -2.12 23.48 3.69
C ALA A 46 -3.25 23.69 4.71
N MET A 47 -4.30 22.87 4.68
CA MET A 47 -5.37 22.91 5.68
C MET A 47 -4.82 22.67 7.09
N PHE A 48 -4.06 21.59 7.31
CA PHE A 48 -3.47 21.29 8.61
C PHE A 48 -2.46 22.35 9.06
N GLY A 49 -1.69 22.91 8.13
CA GLY A 49 -0.81 24.05 8.39
C GLY A 49 -1.58 25.24 8.97
N ARG A 50 -2.70 25.62 8.35
CA ARG A 50 -3.55 26.71 8.86
C ARG A 50 -4.12 26.40 10.25
N LEU A 51 -4.61 25.19 10.48
CA LEU A 51 -5.17 24.78 11.78
C LEU A 51 -4.09 24.70 12.87
N GLY A 52 -2.88 24.27 12.52
CA GLY A 52 -1.74 24.10 13.42
C GLY A 52 -0.91 25.36 13.62
N GLY A 53 -1.33 26.52 13.09
CA GLY A 53 -0.59 27.78 13.23
C GLY A 53 0.69 27.88 12.38
N ASN A 54 0.84 27.02 11.37
CA ASN A 54 1.93 27.04 10.39
C ASN A 54 1.38 27.14 8.95
N PRO A 55 0.93 28.33 8.51
CA PRO A 55 0.26 28.51 7.23
C PRO A 55 1.16 28.29 5.99
N ASP A 56 2.49 28.19 6.17
CA ASP A 56 3.45 27.95 5.10
C ASP A 56 3.97 26.48 5.07
N LEU A 57 3.30 25.57 5.79
CA LEU A 57 3.73 24.16 5.88
C LEU A 57 3.76 23.46 4.51
N ASP A 58 2.80 23.76 3.64
CA ASP A 58 2.71 23.27 2.27
C ASP A 58 3.86 23.81 1.41
N LYS A 59 4.16 25.11 1.51
CA LYS A 59 5.32 25.71 0.80
C LYS A 59 6.64 25.13 1.28
N GLY A 60 6.76 24.86 2.59
CA GLY A 60 7.91 24.18 3.16
C GLY A 60 8.07 22.77 2.59
N MET A 61 6.95 22.06 2.37
CA MET A 61 6.95 20.75 1.73
C MET A 61 7.35 20.81 0.25
N ASP A 62 6.80 21.75 -0.51
CA ASP A 62 7.17 21.97 -1.91
C ASP A 62 8.66 22.33 -2.03
N PHE A 63 9.16 23.23 -1.18
CA PHE A 63 10.59 23.56 -1.14
C PHE A 63 11.46 22.33 -0.85
N MET A 64 11.07 21.47 0.09
CA MET A 64 11.77 20.21 0.37
C MET A 64 11.75 19.27 -0.84
N LEU A 65 10.62 19.16 -1.53
CA LEU A 65 10.50 18.38 -2.75
C LEU A 65 11.41 18.93 -3.85
N GLN A 66 11.40 20.24 -4.08
CA GLN A 66 12.29 20.91 -5.04
C GLN A 66 13.74 20.61 -4.70
N MET A 67 14.16 20.76 -3.45
CA MET A 67 15.53 20.44 -3.05
C MET A 67 15.86 18.95 -3.26
N ALA A 68 14.96 18.03 -2.90
CA ALA A 68 15.16 16.59 -3.06
C ALA A 68 15.25 16.17 -4.54
N THR A 69 14.53 16.87 -5.41
CA THR A 69 14.48 16.64 -6.86
C THR A 69 15.49 17.49 -7.63
N GLN A 70 16.39 18.19 -6.92
CA GLN A 70 17.36 19.14 -7.49
C GLN A 70 16.71 20.20 -8.40
N GLY A 71 15.56 20.72 -7.99
CA GLY A 71 14.77 21.76 -8.68
C GLY A 71 13.88 21.23 -9.80
N ARG A 72 13.81 19.91 -10.00
CA ARG A 72 12.98 19.30 -11.06
C ARG A 72 11.52 19.08 -10.62
N GLY A 73 11.23 19.11 -9.33
CA GLY A 73 9.92 18.73 -8.80
C GLY A 73 9.48 17.34 -9.29
N LEU A 74 8.17 17.17 -9.47
CA LEU A 74 7.57 15.97 -10.06
C LEU A 74 7.36 16.14 -11.57
N THR A 75 8.40 16.51 -12.31
CA THR A 75 8.32 16.66 -13.77
C THR A 75 7.94 15.31 -14.42
N GLY A 76 7.04 15.34 -15.40
CA GLY A 76 6.51 14.15 -16.06
C GLY A 76 5.32 13.47 -15.36
N VAL A 77 4.94 13.93 -14.16
CA VAL A 77 3.85 13.34 -13.36
C VAL A 77 2.60 14.22 -13.44
N ASP A 78 1.44 13.61 -13.66
CA ASP A 78 0.15 14.31 -13.54
C ASP A 78 -0.33 14.27 -12.08
N LYS A 79 -0.16 15.40 -11.40
CA LYS A 79 -0.39 15.55 -9.95
C LYS A 79 -1.87 15.52 -9.54
N SER A 80 -2.77 15.68 -10.53
CA SER A 80 -4.21 15.82 -10.32
C SER A 80 -4.94 14.47 -10.24
N GLN A 81 -4.29 13.40 -10.66
CA GLN A 81 -4.89 12.07 -10.75
C GLN A 81 -4.50 11.20 -9.55
N PRO A 82 -5.33 10.21 -9.18
CA PRO A 82 -5.01 9.23 -8.15
C PRO A 82 -3.89 8.30 -8.54
N TRP A 83 -3.15 7.78 -7.56
CA TRP A 83 -2.09 6.80 -7.72
C TRP A 83 -2.51 5.53 -7.02
N GLY A 84 -1.91 4.41 -7.38
CA GLY A 84 -2.18 3.18 -6.65
C GLY A 84 -1.22 2.06 -6.93
N GLY A 85 -1.48 0.96 -6.25
CA GLY A 85 -0.78 -0.29 -6.50
C GLY A 85 -1.58 -1.45 -5.95
N THR A 86 -1.27 -2.63 -6.46
CA THR A 86 -1.94 -3.84 -6.02
C THR A 86 -0.95 -4.99 -5.92
N PHE A 87 -1.06 -5.74 -4.82
CA PHE A 87 -0.59 -7.10 -4.75
C PHE A 87 -1.67 -7.99 -5.32
N MET A 88 -1.29 -8.94 -6.16
CA MET A 88 -2.19 -9.91 -6.75
C MET A 88 -1.63 -11.30 -6.53
N ALA A 89 -2.53 -12.24 -6.32
CA ALA A 89 -2.21 -13.65 -6.36
C ALA A 89 -2.46 -14.17 -7.78
N ASP A 90 -1.51 -14.93 -8.31
CA ASP A 90 -1.76 -15.79 -9.47
C ASP A 90 -2.33 -17.15 -9.04
N GLU A 91 -2.62 -18.02 -10.00
CA GLU A 91 -3.19 -19.36 -9.71
C GLU A 91 -2.20 -20.30 -9.01
N GLN A 92 -0.90 -19.95 -8.94
CA GLN A 92 0.10 -20.69 -8.15
C GLN A 92 0.33 -20.08 -6.77
N ASP A 93 -0.58 -19.23 -6.29
CA ASP A 93 -0.49 -18.58 -5.00
C ASP A 93 0.76 -17.68 -4.86
N GLN A 94 1.40 -17.29 -5.98
CA GLN A 94 2.51 -16.35 -5.96
C GLN A 94 1.99 -14.92 -5.93
N LEU A 95 2.60 -14.11 -5.07
CA LEU A 95 2.29 -12.69 -5.00
C LEU A 95 3.10 -11.91 -6.02
N LYS A 96 2.40 -11.27 -6.95
CA LYS A 96 2.95 -10.28 -7.87
C LYS A 96 2.48 -8.90 -7.45
N PHE A 97 3.30 -7.89 -7.71
CA PHE A 97 2.97 -6.50 -7.40
C PHE A 97 3.22 -5.63 -8.62
N TYR A 98 2.31 -4.69 -8.84
CA TYR A 98 2.60 -3.51 -9.63
C TYR A 98 1.98 -2.27 -8.99
N CYS A 99 2.61 -1.14 -9.24
CA CYS A 99 2.01 0.17 -9.01
C CYS A 99 1.79 0.90 -10.33
N PHE A 100 0.93 1.90 -10.28
CA PHE A 100 0.68 2.81 -11.38
C PHE A 100 0.72 4.25 -10.88
N VAL A 101 1.38 5.09 -11.67
CA VAL A 101 1.57 6.50 -11.40
C VAL A 101 1.01 7.28 -12.58
N PRO A 102 0.19 8.32 -12.34
CA PRO A 102 -0.28 9.18 -13.41
C PRO A 102 0.88 9.99 -13.97
N VAL A 103 1.11 9.88 -15.27
CA VAL A 103 2.21 10.56 -15.96
C VAL A 103 1.70 11.32 -17.16
N THR A 104 2.27 12.50 -17.36
CA THR A 104 2.22 13.17 -18.66
C THR A 104 3.24 12.54 -19.60
N GLU A 105 4.43 12.20 -19.08
CA GLU A 105 5.51 11.60 -19.85
C GLU A 105 6.46 10.80 -18.94
N LEU A 106 6.46 9.47 -19.07
CA LEU A 106 7.31 8.57 -18.28
C LEU A 106 8.80 8.87 -18.45
N LYS A 107 9.24 9.24 -19.66
CA LYS A 107 10.64 9.56 -19.92
C LYS A 107 11.17 10.64 -18.97
N GLN A 108 10.39 11.69 -18.73
CA GLN A 108 10.78 12.78 -17.82
C GLN A 108 10.88 12.32 -16.36
N VAL A 109 10.02 11.37 -15.96
CA VAL A 109 10.08 10.76 -14.62
C VAL A 109 11.37 9.95 -14.47
N VAL A 110 11.72 9.15 -15.49
CA VAL A 110 12.96 8.36 -15.52
C VAL A 110 14.19 9.28 -15.49
N GLU A 111 14.22 10.32 -16.32
CA GLU A 111 15.32 11.31 -16.34
C GLU A 111 15.49 12.02 -14.99
N THR A 112 14.38 12.38 -14.34
CA THR A 112 14.40 12.97 -13.00
C THR A 112 14.98 11.99 -11.98
N GLY A 113 14.53 10.73 -12.00
CA GLY A 113 15.02 9.68 -11.12
C GLY A 113 16.52 9.42 -11.29
N GLN A 114 17.02 9.40 -12.53
CA GLN A 114 18.45 9.25 -12.81
C GLN A 114 19.26 10.44 -12.29
N ALA A 115 18.77 11.66 -12.52
CA ALA A 115 19.48 12.88 -12.12
C ALA A 115 19.65 13.00 -10.60
N ILE A 116 18.69 12.49 -9.83
CA ILE A 116 18.78 12.44 -8.36
C ILE A 116 19.33 11.12 -7.82
N GLN A 117 19.81 10.24 -8.70
CA GLN A 117 20.38 8.93 -8.37
C GLN A 117 19.40 8.01 -7.61
N ALA A 118 18.09 8.23 -7.75
CA ALA A 118 17.06 7.34 -7.22
C ALA A 118 16.93 6.06 -8.05
N ILE A 119 17.25 6.13 -9.35
CA ILE A 119 17.33 4.99 -10.25
C ILE A 119 18.65 5.02 -11.04
N ARG A 120 19.14 3.84 -11.41
CA ARG A 120 20.37 3.63 -12.18
C ARG A 120 20.16 2.54 -13.24
N ASP A 121 21.21 2.28 -14.03
CA ASP A 121 21.25 1.20 -15.02
C ASP A 121 20.00 1.16 -15.92
N VAL A 122 19.61 2.34 -16.41
CA VAL A 122 18.40 2.51 -17.21
C VAL A 122 18.64 2.01 -18.63
N GLU A 123 17.89 0.99 -19.02
CA GLU A 123 17.87 0.41 -20.35
C GLU A 123 16.46 0.56 -20.93
N LEU A 124 16.34 1.01 -22.18
CA LEU A 124 15.06 1.07 -22.89
C LEU A 124 15.01 -0.08 -23.91
N ASP A 125 14.04 -0.97 -23.73
CA ASP A 125 13.78 -2.10 -24.61
C ASP A 125 12.36 -1.96 -25.19
N GLY A 126 12.28 -1.48 -26.43
CA GLY A 126 11.01 -1.08 -27.05
C GLY A 126 10.41 0.12 -26.31
N ASP A 127 9.26 -0.07 -25.68
CA ASP A 127 8.55 0.91 -24.86
C ASP A 127 8.62 0.62 -23.35
N VAL A 128 9.47 -0.34 -22.95
CA VAL A 128 9.68 -0.74 -21.56
C VAL A 128 11.04 -0.25 -21.07
N TYR A 129 11.03 0.55 -20.02
CA TYR A 129 12.23 0.88 -19.26
C TYR A 129 12.54 -0.24 -18.28
N LYS A 130 13.75 -0.77 -18.33
CA LYS A 130 14.34 -1.55 -17.23
C LYS A 130 15.21 -0.60 -16.42
N ILE A 131 14.94 -0.52 -15.13
CA ILE A 131 15.59 0.43 -14.21
C ILE A 131 16.03 -0.31 -12.96
N GLN A 132 17.10 0.16 -12.34
CA GLN A 132 17.56 -0.35 -11.06
C GLN A 132 17.25 0.69 -9.97
N ALA A 133 16.34 0.36 -9.06
CA ALA A 133 15.98 1.18 -7.91
C ALA A 133 16.54 0.53 -6.63
N GLY A 134 17.63 1.08 -6.08
CA GLY A 134 18.36 0.42 -5.01
C GLY A 134 18.91 -0.95 -5.46
N GLU A 135 18.54 -2.01 -4.74
CA GLU A 135 18.91 -3.40 -5.07
C GLU A 135 17.89 -4.11 -5.96
N GLN A 136 16.74 -3.48 -6.24
CA GLN A 136 15.69 -4.07 -7.06
C GLN A 136 15.81 -3.63 -8.52
N THR A 137 15.68 -4.61 -9.43
CA THR A 137 15.41 -4.34 -10.84
C THR A 137 13.91 -4.21 -11.03
N LEU A 138 13.47 -3.12 -11.66
CA LEU A 138 12.07 -2.85 -11.96
C LEU A 138 11.90 -2.61 -13.47
N TYR A 139 10.69 -2.86 -13.94
CA TYR A 139 10.25 -2.60 -15.30
C TYR A 139 9.13 -1.58 -15.28
N ALA A 140 9.24 -0.56 -16.13
CA ALA A 140 8.27 0.50 -16.22
C ALA A 140 7.82 0.71 -17.67
N ARG A 141 6.51 0.85 -17.88
CA ARG A 141 5.92 1.15 -19.20
C ARG A 141 4.80 2.15 -19.06
N GLN A 142 4.73 3.09 -20.00
CA GLN A 142 3.61 4.01 -20.09
C GLN A 142 2.49 3.39 -20.95
N ILE A 143 1.29 3.31 -20.40
CA ILE A 143 0.06 2.89 -21.09
C ILE A 143 -0.96 4.00 -20.88
N GLY A 144 -1.29 4.72 -21.95
CA GLY A 144 -2.14 5.91 -21.88
C GLY A 144 -1.53 6.98 -20.96
N LYS A 145 -2.27 7.32 -19.89
CA LYS A 145 -1.90 8.33 -18.89
C LYS A 145 -1.15 7.75 -17.68
N TRP A 146 -0.84 6.45 -17.70
CA TRP A 146 -0.35 5.72 -16.54
C TRP A 146 1.02 5.12 -16.82
N ALA A 147 1.97 5.31 -15.91
CA ALA A 147 3.19 4.54 -15.85
C ALA A 147 2.98 3.36 -14.91
N PHE A 148 2.99 2.15 -15.45
CA PHE A 148 2.98 0.92 -14.67
C PHE A 148 4.41 0.53 -14.32
N ILE A 149 4.64 0.11 -13.06
CA ILE A 149 5.95 -0.27 -12.54
C ILE A 149 5.81 -1.60 -11.79
N CYS A 150 6.63 -2.60 -12.14
CA CYS A 150 6.61 -3.94 -11.54
C CYS A 150 8.00 -4.58 -11.56
N GLN A 151 8.12 -5.80 -11.00
CA GLN A 151 9.41 -6.49 -10.83
C GLN A 151 9.83 -7.33 -12.04
N ASP A 152 8.91 -7.60 -12.97
CA ASP A 152 9.14 -8.45 -14.13
C ASP A 152 8.25 -8.03 -15.31
N LYS A 153 8.68 -8.38 -16.53
CA LYS A 153 7.95 -8.05 -17.77
C LYS A 153 6.64 -8.82 -17.94
N GLU A 154 6.50 -9.98 -17.32
CA GLU A 154 5.30 -10.81 -17.40
C GLU A 154 4.13 -10.10 -16.70
N THR A 155 4.34 -9.62 -15.47
CA THR A 155 3.38 -8.79 -14.73
C THR A 155 3.00 -7.55 -15.52
N LEU A 156 3.97 -6.88 -16.16
CA LEU A 156 3.73 -5.70 -16.99
C LEU A 156 2.81 -5.98 -18.18
N SER A 157 2.87 -7.19 -18.75
CA SER A 157 2.01 -7.60 -19.86
C SER A 157 0.56 -7.89 -19.45
N GLN A 158 0.30 -8.04 -18.15
CA GLN A 158 -1.00 -8.45 -17.61
C GLN A 158 -1.70 -7.32 -16.83
N VAL A 159 -1.12 -6.10 -16.81
CA VAL A 159 -1.78 -4.93 -16.22
C VAL A 159 -3.02 -4.55 -17.02
N ILE A 160 -4.00 -3.94 -16.35
CA ILE A 160 -5.20 -3.45 -17.01
C ILE A 160 -4.98 -2.03 -17.54
N ASP A 161 -5.59 -1.69 -18.68
CA ASP A 161 -5.42 -0.36 -19.31
C ASP A 161 -5.90 0.80 -18.43
N ASP A 162 -6.99 0.61 -17.68
CA ASP A 162 -7.57 1.60 -16.78
C ASP A 162 -7.43 1.14 -15.32
N PRO A 163 -6.34 1.52 -14.65
CA PRO A 163 -6.03 1.04 -13.31
C PRO A 163 -6.95 1.63 -12.23
N LEU A 164 -7.70 2.70 -12.53
CA LEU A 164 -8.66 3.27 -11.58
C LEU A 164 -9.80 2.31 -11.25
N LYS A 165 -10.09 1.36 -12.15
CA LYS A 165 -11.06 0.28 -11.88
C LYS A 165 -10.69 -0.57 -10.68
N LEU A 166 -9.39 -0.70 -10.37
CA LEU A 166 -8.91 -1.42 -9.18
C LEU A 166 -9.17 -0.63 -7.91
N LEU A 167 -9.10 0.70 -7.99
CA LEU A 167 -9.29 1.57 -6.84
C LEU A 167 -10.77 1.79 -6.52
N GLY A 168 -11.65 1.71 -7.53
CA GLY A 168 -13.07 2.05 -7.39
C GLY A 168 -13.24 3.48 -6.86
N GLU A 169 -14.12 3.66 -5.87
CA GLU A 169 -14.38 4.98 -5.27
C GLU A 169 -13.37 5.37 -4.16
N MET A 170 -12.38 4.53 -3.85
CA MET A 170 -11.41 4.82 -2.77
C MET A 170 -10.75 6.20 -2.90
N PRO A 171 -10.17 6.61 -4.05
CA PRO A 171 -9.47 7.88 -4.15
C PRO A 171 -10.39 9.10 -4.12
N LYS A 172 -11.69 8.91 -4.33
CA LYS A 172 -12.70 9.96 -4.20
C LYS A 172 -13.14 10.16 -2.75
N ASN A 173 -13.19 9.08 -1.98
CA ASN A 173 -13.66 9.10 -0.60
C ASN A 173 -12.53 9.32 0.41
N TYR A 174 -11.31 8.90 0.07
CA TYR A 174 -10.16 8.85 0.96
C TYR A 174 -8.91 9.45 0.33
N ALA A 175 -8.16 10.20 1.13
CA ALA A 175 -6.85 10.71 0.75
C ALA A 175 -5.84 9.56 0.57
N LEU A 176 -5.91 8.55 1.44
CA LEU A 176 -5.15 7.30 1.40
C LEU A 176 -6.07 6.16 1.84
N ALA A 177 -6.08 5.05 1.12
CA ALA A 177 -6.85 3.87 1.51
C ALA A 177 -6.11 2.57 1.17
N PHE A 178 -6.38 1.55 1.99
CA PHE A 178 -5.93 0.19 1.82
C PHE A 178 -7.16 -0.71 1.79
N ARG A 179 -7.23 -1.63 0.83
CA ARG A 179 -8.27 -2.65 0.75
C ARG A 179 -7.60 -4.01 0.61
N ALA A 180 -7.78 -4.88 1.60
CA ALA A 180 -7.26 -6.23 1.60
C ALA A 180 -8.40 -7.23 1.40
N SER A 181 -8.30 -8.07 0.38
CA SER A 181 -9.21 -9.18 0.13
C SER A 181 -8.65 -10.43 0.79
N ALA A 182 -9.24 -10.79 1.94
CA ALA A 182 -8.91 -12.02 2.61
C ALA A 182 -9.20 -13.20 1.69
N LYS A 183 -10.34 -13.22 0.96
CA LYS A 183 -10.68 -14.34 0.05
C LYS A 183 -9.66 -14.59 -1.08
N ASN A 184 -8.99 -13.55 -1.55
CA ASN A 184 -8.00 -13.65 -2.63
C ASN A 184 -6.59 -13.93 -2.11
N ALA A 185 -6.33 -13.76 -0.81
CA ALA A 185 -5.02 -13.99 -0.23
C ALA A 185 -4.63 -15.48 -0.33
N PRO A 186 -3.40 -15.80 -0.78
CA PRO A 186 -2.88 -17.16 -0.82
C PRO A 186 -3.03 -17.88 0.53
N GLN A 187 -3.36 -19.17 0.50
CA GLN A 187 -3.57 -19.92 1.74
C GLN A 187 -2.30 -19.95 2.60
N SER A 188 -1.15 -20.10 1.95
CA SER A 188 0.17 -20.07 2.60
C SER A 188 0.42 -18.77 3.36
N LEU A 189 0.03 -17.62 2.79
CA LEU A 189 0.17 -16.32 3.43
C LEU A 189 -0.76 -16.20 4.66
N ARG A 190 -2.00 -16.66 4.54
CA ARG A 190 -2.96 -16.67 5.66
C ARG A 190 -2.46 -17.52 6.82
N ASP A 191 -1.97 -18.72 6.52
CA ASP A 191 -1.45 -19.65 7.52
C ASP A 191 -0.19 -19.09 8.20
N GLN A 192 0.71 -18.46 7.43
CA GLN A 192 1.89 -17.80 7.98
C GLN A 192 1.53 -16.62 8.91
N LEU A 193 0.57 -15.79 8.51
CA LEU A 193 0.10 -14.67 9.36
C LEU A 193 -0.52 -15.19 10.65
N LEU A 194 -1.38 -16.21 10.57
CA LEU A 194 -1.98 -16.86 11.74
C LEU A 194 -0.91 -17.49 12.65
N ALA A 195 0.12 -18.13 12.06
CA ALA A 195 1.23 -18.69 12.82
C ALA A 195 2.02 -17.61 13.56
N GLN A 196 2.27 -16.45 12.93
CA GLN A 196 2.95 -15.32 13.57
C GLN A 196 2.12 -14.71 14.70
N ILE A 197 0.80 -14.56 14.52
CA ILE A 197 -0.11 -14.10 15.58
C ILE A 197 -0.06 -15.06 16.76
N ARG A 198 -0.13 -16.37 16.51
CA ARG A 198 -0.02 -17.40 17.57
C ARG A 198 1.33 -17.34 18.29
N ALA A 199 2.44 -17.23 17.55
CA ALA A 199 3.76 -17.12 18.15
C ALA A 199 3.91 -15.86 19.01
N GLY A 200 3.45 -14.70 18.53
CA GLY A 200 3.45 -13.46 19.31
C GLY A 200 2.58 -13.53 20.56
N PHE A 201 1.43 -14.19 20.44
CA PHE A 201 0.55 -14.47 21.57
C PHE A 201 1.24 -15.37 22.62
N GLU A 202 1.86 -16.47 22.19
CA GLU A 202 2.62 -17.37 23.08
C GLU A 202 3.77 -16.66 23.79
N LEU A 203 4.49 -15.77 23.11
CA LEU A 203 5.53 -14.93 23.72
C LEU A 203 4.96 -13.98 24.78
N GLY A 204 3.80 -13.38 24.53
CA GLY A 204 3.10 -12.51 25.48
C GLY A 204 2.49 -13.26 26.67
N MET A 205 2.38 -14.59 26.57
CA MET A 205 1.84 -15.45 27.62
C MET A 205 2.87 -15.86 28.67
N ALA A 206 4.12 -15.38 28.60
CA ALA A 206 5.09 -15.59 29.67
C ALA A 206 4.54 -15.15 31.04
N ARG A 207 4.86 -15.91 32.10
CA ARG A 207 4.52 -15.51 33.46
C ARG A 207 5.19 -14.19 33.81
N THR A 208 4.41 -13.29 34.39
CA THR A 208 4.97 -12.05 34.92
C THR A 208 5.56 -12.27 36.32
N PRO A 209 6.64 -11.56 36.70
CA PRO A 209 7.20 -11.68 38.04
C PRO A 209 6.17 -11.28 39.11
N GLY A 210 5.94 -12.16 40.09
CA GLY A 210 4.98 -11.94 41.18
C GLY A 210 3.52 -12.30 40.85
N GLU A 211 3.24 -12.86 39.68
CA GLU A 211 1.92 -13.37 39.30
C GLU A 211 1.59 -14.65 40.07
N THR A 212 0.41 -14.70 40.70
CA THR A 212 -0.08 -15.93 41.34
C THR A 212 -0.53 -16.94 40.28
N ASP A 213 -0.63 -18.21 40.68
CA ASP A 213 -1.07 -19.28 39.77
C ASP A 213 -2.48 -19.02 39.22
N GLU A 214 -3.39 -18.53 40.07
CA GLU A 214 -4.78 -18.20 39.71
C GLU A 214 -4.85 -16.99 38.75
N GLN A 215 -4.03 -15.97 38.97
CA GLN A 215 -3.94 -14.80 38.07
C GLN A 215 -3.42 -15.21 36.69
N TYR A 216 -2.39 -16.06 36.67
CA TYR A 216 -1.83 -16.60 35.44
C TYR A 216 -2.85 -17.45 34.68
N GLU A 217 -3.58 -18.34 35.36
CA GLU A 217 -4.58 -19.21 34.73
C GLU A 217 -5.76 -18.42 34.17
N PHE A 218 -6.28 -17.44 34.93
CA PHE A 218 -7.35 -16.57 34.47
C PHE A 218 -6.93 -15.76 33.23
N ARG A 219 -5.75 -15.11 33.29
CA ARG A 219 -5.21 -14.34 32.17
C ARG A 219 -5.00 -15.22 30.94
N THR A 220 -4.42 -16.42 31.12
CA THR A 220 -4.18 -17.38 30.04
C THR A 220 -5.48 -17.82 29.37
N THR A 221 -6.50 -18.14 30.18
CA THR A 221 -7.78 -18.60 29.65
C THR A 221 -8.50 -17.50 28.87
N ALA A 222 -8.58 -16.29 29.43
CA ALA A 222 -9.18 -15.14 28.74
C ALA A 222 -8.43 -14.78 27.44
N ALA A 223 -7.10 -14.84 27.49
CA ALA A 223 -6.27 -14.57 26.34
C ALA A 223 -6.47 -15.63 25.24
N LYS A 224 -6.56 -16.93 25.58
CA LYS A 224 -6.81 -18.02 24.61
C LYS A 224 -8.15 -17.85 23.90
N GLN A 225 -9.19 -17.49 24.65
CA GLN A 225 -10.51 -17.19 24.08
C GLN A 225 -10.43 -16.00 23.12
N SER A 226 -9.68 -14.95 23.49
CA SER A 226 -9.47 -13.78 22.62
C SER A 226 -8.75 -14.17 21.33
N LEU A 227 -7.75 -15.06 21.40
CA LEU A 227 -7.03 -15.57 20.22
C LEU A 227 -7.93 -16.41 19.32
N GLU A 228 -8.81 -17.24 19.89
CA GLU A 228 -9.79 -18.00 19.11
C GLU A 228 -10.78 -17.09 18.39
N GLN A 229 -11.31 -16.07 19.08
CA GLN A 229 -12.18 -15.06 18.47
C GLN A 229 -11.47 -14.31 17.34
N LEU A 230 -10.23 -13.88 17.55
CA LEU A 230 -9.43 -13.22 16.53
C LEU A 230 -9.16 -14.14 15.32
N THR A 231 -8.88 -15.42 15.57
CA THR A 231 -8.67 -16.41 14.51
C THR A 231 -9.94 -16.63 13.70
N THR A 232 -11.10 -16.70 14.35
CA THR A 232 -12.40 -16.81 13.69
C THR A 232 -12.70 -15.56 12.88
N LEU A 233 -12.51 -14.37 13.45
CA LEU A 233 -12.65 -13.10 12.72
C LEU A 233 -11.81 -13.10 11.45
N PHE A 234 -10.53 -13.46 11.54
CA PHE A 234 -9.63 -13.51 10.38
C PHE A 234 -10.10 -14.52 9.31
N LYS A 235 -10.64 -15.67 9.73
CA LYS A 235 -11.15 -16.71 8.82
C LYS A 235 -12.48 -16.36 8.19
N GLU A 236 -13.34 -15.65 8.92
CA GLU A 236 -14.70 -15.27 8.50
C GLU A 236 -14.73 -13.89 7.83
N THR A 237 -13.59 -13.21 7.69
CA THR A 237 -13.49 -11.95 6.96
C THR A 237 -13.31 -12.20 5.47
N ASP A 238 -14.06 -11.48 4.63
CA ASP A 238 -13.92 -11.44 3.18
C ASP A 238 -12.98 -10.31 2.76
N GLU A 239 -13.26 -9.09 3.25
CA GLU A 239 -12.51 -7.89 2.90
C GLU A 239 -12.32 -6.99 4.13
N VAL A 240 -11.17 -6.33 4.20
CA VAL A 240 -10.91 -5.26 5.16
C VAL A 240 -10.50 -4.02 4.39
N MET A 241 -11.07 -2.86 4.75
CA MET A 241 -10.62 -1.57 4.26
C MET A 241 -10.28 -0.63 5.41
N LEU A 242 -9.18 0.12 5.25
CA LEU A 242 -8.79 1.23 6.10
C LEU A 242 -8.62 2.47 5.22
N GLY A 243 -9.36 3.53 5.52
CA GLY A 243 -9.38 4.77 4.75
C GLY A 243 -9.10 5.99 5.62
N LEU A 244 -8.16 6.84 5.19
CA LEU A 244 -7.93 8.16 5.77
C LEU A 244 -8.65 9.20 4.92
N LYS A 245 -9.69 9.82 5.46
CA LYS A 245 -10.45 10.87 4.80
C LYS A 245 -10.08 12.23 5.37
N VAL A 246 -9.87 13.21 4.49
CA VAL A 246 -9.70 14.61 4.86
C VAL A 246 -10.91 15.39 4.36
N ASP A 247 -11.63 16.05 5.26
CA ASP A 247 -12.78 16.90 4.94
C ASP A 247 -12.41 18.36 5.13
N GLN A 248 -12.11 19.03 4.01
CA GLN A 248 -11.71 20.43 4.02
C GLN A 248 -12.85 21.37 4.43
N SER A 249 -14.10 21.01 4.15
CA SER A 249 -15.26 21.84 4.49
C SER A 249 -15.49 21.88 6.00
N ARG A 250 -15.18 20.78 6.68
CA ARG A 250 -15.33 20.62 8.13
C ARG A 250 -14.05 20.82 8.92
N ASN A 251 -12.92 21.07 8.24
CA ASN A 251 -11.60 21.12 8.86
C ASN A 251 -11.31 19.86 9.72
N ALA A 252 -11.68 18.69 9.21
CA ALA A 252 -11.63 17.44 9.97
C ALA A 252 -10.93 16.32 9.21
N CYS A 253 -10.45 15.32 9.95
CA CYS A 253 -9.87 14.10 9.43
C CYS A 253 -10.59 12.90 10.06
N TYR A 254 -10.88 11.89 9.26
CA TYR A 254 -11.57 10.67 9.69
C TYR A 254 -10.74 9.46 9.30
N LEU A 255 -10.68 8.48 10.22
CA LEU A 255 -10.14 7.16 9.94
C LEU A 255 -11.31 6.19 9.91
N ASP A 256 -11.61 5.69 8.71
CA ASP A 256 -12.72 4.77 8.48
C ASP A 256 -12.15 3.36 8.38
N PHE A 257 -12.76 2.43 9.12
CA PHE A 257 -12.46 1.01 9.08
C PHE A 257 -13.73 0.27 8.65
N GLU A 258 -13.60 -0.55 7.61
CA GLU A 258 -14.68 -1.38 7.09
C GLU A 258 -14.22 -2.84 7.08
N LEU A 259 -15.10 -3.73 7.51
CA LEU A 259 -14.89 -5.16 7.48
C LEU A 259 -16.13 -5.78 6.85
N ILE A 260 -15.91 -6.56 5.79
CA ILE A 260 -16.94 -7.34 5.12
C ILE A 260 -16.74 -8.79 5.55
N ALA A 261 -17.78 -9.38 6.13
CA ALA A 261 -17.79 -10.79 6.50
C ALA A 261 -18.01 -11.68 5.26
N LEU A 262 -17.46 -12.88 5.28
CA LEU A 262 -17.77 -13.92 4.29
C LEU A 262 -19.24 -14.33 4.43
N GLU A 263 -19.95 -14.34 3.30
CA GLU A 263 -21.35 -14.75 3.25
C GLU A 263 -21.54 -16.16 3.85
N GLY A 264 -22.57 -16.33 4.68
CA GLY A 264 -22.89 -17.60 5.34
C GLY A 264 -22.03 -17.94 6.58
N THR A 265 -21.22 -17.01 7.07
CA THR A 265 -20.49 -17.15 8.34
C THR A 265 -21.25 -16.52 9.51
N LYS A 266 -20.86 -16.86 10.76
CA LYS A 266 -21.47 -16.26 11.95
C LYS A 266 -21.24 -14.76 12.00
N LEU A 267 -20.09 -14.29 11.50
CA LEU A 267 -19.78 -12.87 11.40
C LEU A 267 -20.73 -12.13 10.44
N ALA A 268 -21.23 -12.81 9.39
CA ALA A 268 -22.18 -12.21 8.45
C ALA A 268 -23.63 -12.13 8.97
N GLU A 269 -23.94 -12.78 10.08
CA GLU A 269 -25.27 -12.75 10.71
C GLU A 269 -25.42 -11.61 11.75
N GLN A 270 -24.36 -10.84 12.01
CA GLN A 270 -24.33 -9.73 12.98
C GLN A 270 -24.62 -8.39 12.33
#